data_AF-A0A518G2T9-F1
#
_entry.id   AF-A0A518G2T9-F1
#
_cell.length_a   1.000
_cell.length_b   1.000
_cell.length_c   1.000
_cell.angle_alpha   90.00
_cell.angle_beta   90.00
_cell.angle_gamma   90.00
#
_symmetry.space_group_name_H-M   'P 1'
#
loop_
_entity.id
_entity.type
_entity.pdbx_description
1 polymer ?
#
loop_
_entity_poly.entity_id
_entity_poly.type
_entity_poly.pdbx_seq_one_letter_code
_entity_poly.pdbx_strand_id
1 'polypeptide(L)'
;MTETEYCYETPFGIDVLSVSIDARPRVATLTIQHRDVTSVLIFENPSPISSFAGLFEDLERIRISDRNFYGSQLAFGRYDVQMWDEDTPYASFDCDNFQADGAV
;
A
#
# COMPACT_ATOMS: atom_id res chain seq x y z
N MET A 1 18.31 0.65 15.96
CA MET A 1 16.94 0.62 15.43
C MET A 1 16.96 1.55 14.24
N THR A 2 17.09 1.01 13.04
CA THR A 2 17.10 1.82 11.82
C THR A 2 15.69 2.36 11.61
N GLU A 3 15.56 3.68 11.71
CA GLU A 3 14.35 4.42 11.35
C GLU A 3 13.91 3.96 9.96
N THR A 4 12.73 3.35 9.88
CA THR A 4 12.12 3.06 8.59
C THR A 4 11.37 4.35 8.24
N GLU A 5 11.99 5.19 7.41
CA GLU A 5 11.37 6.45 7.00
C GLU A 5 10.24 6.13 6.01
N TYR A 6 9.00 6.42 6.39
CA TYR A 6 7.84 6.25 5.52
C TYR A 6 7.93 7.27 4.39
N CYS A 7 7.75 6.82 3.14
CA CYS A 7 7.68 7.72 2.00
C CYS A 7 6.23 8.09 1.64
N TYR A 8 5.24 7.33 2.14
CA TYR A 8 3.83 7.62 2.01
C TYR A 8 3.02 6.97 3.14
N GLU A 9 2.01 7.66 3.67
CA GLU A 9 1.08 7.17 4.68
C GLU A 9 -0.29 7.79 4.43
N THR A 10 -1.36 6.97 4.46
CA THR A 10 -2.73 7.48 4.40
C THR A 10 -3.17 8.02 5.76
N PRO A 11 -4.17 8.92 5.80
CA PRO A 11 -4.91 9.19 7.03
C PRO A 11 -5.47 7.91 7.66
N PHE A 12 -5.81 7.99 8.94
CA PHE A 12 -6.52 6.92 9.66
C PHE A 12 -8.04 7.02 9.40
N GLY A 13 -8.74 5.90 9.30
CA GLY A 13 -10.17 5.88 8.98
C GLY A 13 -10.45 5.89 7.48
N ILE A 14 -9.68 5.12 6.70
CA ILE A 14 -9.95 4.96 5.27
C ILE A 14 -10.97 3.84 5.02
N ASP A 15 -11.76 3.97 3.97
CA ASP A 15 -12.65 2.93 3.48
C ASP A 15 -12.13 2.40 2.13
N VAL A 16 -12.11 1.08 1.95
CA VAL A 16 -11.78 0.48 0.65
C VAL A 16 -13.02 0.43 -0.23
N LEU A 17 -13.01 1.17 -1.34
CA LEU A 17 -14.10 1.18 -2.31
C LEU A 17 -13.97 0.07 -3.34
N SER A 18 -12.75 -0.20 -3.82
CA SER A 18 -12.52 -1.26 -4.79
C SER A 18 -11.07 -1.73 -4.82
N VAL A 19 -10.87 -3.00 -5.14
CA VAL A 19 -9.56 -3.62 -5.42
C VAL A 19 -9.63 -4.26 -6.80
N SER A 20 -8.71 -3.90 -7.70
CA SER A 20 -8.51 -4.62 -8.96
C SER A 20 -7.08 -5.14 -9.06
N ILE A 21 -6.92 -6.35 -9.57
CA ILE A 21 -5.60 -6.97 -9.77
C ILE A 21 -5.51 -7.49 -11.19
N ASP A 22 -4.68 -6.83 -11.99
CA ASP A 22 -4.29 -7.30 -13.32
C ASP A 22 -3.13 -8.26 -13.19
N ALA A 23 -3.18 -9.38 -13.92
CA ALA A 23 -2.17 -10.43 -13.80
C ALA A 23 -0.96 -10.23 -14.74
N ARG A 24 -1.12 -9.48 -15.84
CA ARG A 24 -0.09 -9.29 -16.89
C ARG A 24 -0.22 -7.92 -17.59
N PRO A 25 0.64 -6.93 -17.26
CA PRO A 25 1.61 -6.91 -16.15
C PRO A 25 0.89 -7.04 -14.81
N ARG A 26 1.61 -7.46 -13.76
CA ARG A 26 1.00 -7.59 -12.44
C ARG A 26 0.86 -6.20 -11.82
N VAL A 27 -0.37 -5.72 -11.70
CA VAL A 27 -0.68 -4.39 -11.14
C VAL A 27 -1.86 -4.54 -10.21
N ALA A 28 -1.75 -4.01 -8.99
CA ALA A 28 -2.89 -3.86 -8.10
C ALA A 28 -3.29 -2.40 -8.02
N THR A 29 -4.58 -2.12 -8.18
CA THR A 29 -5.16 -0.80 -7.99
C THR A 29 -6.15 -0.86 -6.84
N LEU A 30 -5.93 0.01 -5.87
CA LEU A 30 -6.77 0.17 -4.70
C LEU A 30 -7.41 1.56 -4.75
N THR A 31 -8.74 1.61 -4.75
CA THR A 31 -9.46 2.87 -4.59
C THR A 31 -9.93 2.95 -3.15
N ILE A 32 -9.49 4.00 -2.45
CA ILE A 32 -9.83 4.27 -1.05
C ILE A 32 -10.57 5.59 -0.93
N GLN A 33 -11.34 5.73 0.14
CA GLN A 33 -12.00 6.96 0.53
C GLN A 33 -11.58 7.34 1.94
N HIS A 34 -11.33 8.61 2.18
CA HIS A 34 -11.23 9.17 3.52
C HIS A 34 -12.12 10.42 3.57
N ARG A 35 -13.18 10.35 4.38
CA ARG A 35 -14.25 11.37 4.41
C ARG A 35 -14.85 11.56 3.01
N ASP A 36 -14.72 12.75 2.42
CA ASP A 36 -15.26 13.08 1.09
C ASP A 36 -14.20 13.02 -0.02
N VAL A 37 -12.98 12.53 0.29
CA VAL A 37 -11.86 12.46 -0.67
C VAL A 37 -11.64 11.01 -1.10
N THR A 38 -11.75 10.77 -2.41
CA THR A 38 -11.39 9.49 -3.02
C THR A 38 -9.96 9.57 -3.57
N SER A 39 -9.17 8.53 -3.30
CA SER A 39 -7.79 8.40 -3.76
C SER A 39 -7.56 7.03 -4.36
N VAL A 40 -6.60 6.94 -5.28
CA VAL A 40 -6.23 5.72 -5.99
C VAL A 40 -4.77 5.42 -5.73
N LEU A 41 -4.49 4.23 -5.19
CA LEU A 41 -3.15 3.70 -5.04
C LEU A 41 -2.92 2.62 -6.10
N ILE A 42 -1.81 2.71 -6.81
CA ILE A 42 -1.40 1.75 -7.85
C ILE A 42 -0.08 1.14 -7.41
N PHE A 43 0.01 -0.19 -7.42
CA PHE A 43 1.19 -0.95 -7.03
C PHE A 43 1.65 -1.83 -8.19
N GLU A 44 2.92 -1.71 -8.57
CA GLU A 44 3.54 -2.52 -9.63
C GLU A 44 4.21 -3.78 -9.06
N ASN A 45 3.93 -4.93 -9.67
CA ASN A 45 4.39 -6.25 -9.25
C ASN A 45 4.19 -6.58 -7.76
N PRO A 46 2.99 -6.36 -7.19
CA PRO A 46 2.73 -6.67 -5.80
C PRO A 46 2.95 -8.16 -5.48
N SER A 47 3.58 -8.42 -4.33
CA SER A 47 3.82 -9.78 -3.84
C SER A 47 3.91 -9.85 -2.31
N PRO A 48 3.16 -10.75 -1.64
CA PRO A 48 2.23 -11.71 -2.23
C PRO A 48 0.86 -11.07 -2.54
N ILE A 49 0.19 -11.56 -3.59
CA ILE A 49 -1.17 -11.11 -3.96
C ILE A 49 -2.20 -11.47 -2.87
N SER A 50 -1.94 -12.51 -2.07
CA SER A 50 -2.82 -12.91 -0.97
C SER A 50 -3.00 -11.83 0.09
N SER A 51 -2.09 -10.85 0.17
CA SER A 51 -2.20 -9.73 1.11
C SER A 51 -3.36 -8.78 0.82
N PHE A 52 -3.96 -8.85 -0.38
CA PHE A 52 -5.16 -8.10 -0.72
C PHE A 52 -6.45 -8.79 -0.27
N ALA A 53 -6.38 -10.02 0.24
CA ALA A 53 -7.53 -10.71 0.80
C ALA A 53 -7.96 -10.01 2.10
N GLY A 54 -9.27 -9.77 2.25
CA GLY A 54 -9.81 -9.15 3.47
C GLY A 54 -9.71 -7.63 3.53
N LEU A 55 -9.25 -6.94 2.48
CA LEU A 55 -9.09 -5.48 2.51
C LEU A 55 -10.37 -4.67 2.74
N PHE A 56 -11.54 -5.26 2.47
CA PHE A 56 -12.83 -4.63 2.71
C PHE A 56 -13.28 -4.74 4.17
N GLU A 57 -12.54 -5.46 5.00
CA GLU A 57 -12.81 -5.66 6.41
C GLU A 57 -11.69 -4.96 7.20
N ASP A 58 -12.05 -3.93 7.97
CA ASP A 58 -11.21 -3.32 9.00
C ASP A 58 -9.85 -2.74 8.53
N LEU A 59 -9.72 -2.32 7.26
CA LEU A 59 -8.54 -1.55 6.82
C LEU A 59 -8.65 -0.09 7.24
N GLU A 60 -7.87 0.32 8.24
CA GLU A 60 -7.91 1.68 8.77
C GLU A 60 -6.83 2.59 8.20
N ARG A 61 -5.69 2.02 7.77
CA ARG A 61 -4.54 2.79 7.27
C ARG A 61 -3.59 1.96 6.40
N ILE A 62 -2.93 2.63 5.46
CA ILE A 62 -1.83 2.07 4.66
C ILE A 62 -0.56 2.89 4.88
N ARG A 63 0.55 2.20 5.09
CA ARG A 63 1.90 2.77 5.17
C ARG A 63 2.80 2.17 4.11
N ILE A 64 3.57 3.01 3.44
CA ILE A 64 4.54 2.60 2.43
C ILE A 64 5.92 3.10 2.84
N SER A 65 6.86 2.18 2.93
CA SER A 65 8.25 2.45 3.29
C SER A 65 9.19 2.12 2.14
N ASP A 66 10.18 2.98 1.89
CA ASP A 66 11.25 2.69 0.93
C ASP A 66 12.36 1.89 1.62
N ARG A 67 12.51 0.61 1.24
CA ARG A 67 13.57 -0.26 1.79
C ARG A 67 14.97 0.16 1.37
N ASN A 68 15.08 1.01 0.34
CA ASN A 68 16.36 1.51 -0.17
C ASN A 68 16.78 2.84 0.44
N PHE A 69 16.11 3.34 1.48
CA PHE A 69 16.42 4.64 2.09
C PHE A 69 17.92 4.83 2.41
N TYR A 70 18.63 3.77 2.80
CA TYR A 70 20.06 3.81 3.13
C TYR A 70 21.03 3.32 2.02
N GLY A 71 20.57 3.19 0.76
CA GLY A 71 21.48 3.11 -0.40
C GLY A 71 21.64 1.76 -1.11
N SER A 72 20.73 0.80 -0.94
CA SER A 72 20.66 -0.34 -1.87
C SER A 72 19.92 0.03 -3.17
N GLN A 73 20.31 -0.55 -4.31
CA GLN A 73 19.60 -0.42 -5.60
C GLN A 73 18.65 -1.60 -5.82
N LEU A 74 17.72 -1.85 -4.92
CA LEU A 74 16.67 -2.85 -5.20
C LEU A 74 15.65 -2.22 -6.14
N ALA A 75 15.60 -2.66 -7.40
CA ALA A 75 14.53 -2.30 -8.31
C ALA A 75 13.27 -3.16 -8.07
N PHE A 76 13.45 -4.36 -7.53
CA PHE A 76 12.38 -5.31 -7.28
C PHE A 76 12.05 -5.39 -5.78
N GLY A 77 10.76 -5.30 -5.43
CA GLY A 77 10.30 -5.32 -4.04
C GLY A 77 10.87 -4.18 -3.19
N ARG A 78 11.08 -3.01 -3.80
CA ARG A 78 11.67 -1.83 -3.16
C ARG A 78 10.80 -1.30 -2.02
N TYR A 79 9.49 -1.31 -2.22
CA TYR A 79 8.56 -0.69 -1.30
C TYR A 79 7.89 -1.76 -0.44
N ASP A 80 7.97 -1.57 0.88
CA ASP A 80 7.20 -2.32 1.87
C ASP A 80 5.86 -1.64 2.05
N VAL A 81 4.76 -2.33 1.78
CA VAL A 81 3.41 -1.82 2.00
C VAL A 81 2.81 -2.56 3.18
N GLN A 82 2.42 -1.82 4.21
CA GLN A 82 1.79 -2.32 5.42
C GLN A 82 0.35 -1.82 5.50
N MET A 83 -0.56 -2.76 5.68
CA MET A 83 -1.99 -2.54 5.85
C MET A 83 -2.34 -2.76 7.33
N TRP A 84 -2.92 -1.74 7.93
CA TRP A 84 -3.19 -1.65 9.35
C TRP A 84 -4.68 -1.66 9.61
N ASP A 85 -5.08 -2.39 10.65
CA ASP A 85 -6.35 -2.18 11.34
C ASP A 85 -6.19 -1.04 12.39
N GLU A 86 -7.11 -0.96 13.35
CA GLU A 86 -7.09 0.04 14.43
C GLU A 86 -5.74 0.08 15.18
N ASP A 87 -5.11 -1.07 15.42
CA ASP A 87 -3.97 -1.20 16.34
C ASP A 87 -2.76 -1.99 15.78
N THR A 88 -2.93 -2.84 14.77
CA THR A 88 -1.94 -3.83 14.34
C THR A 88 -1.84 -3.93 12.81
N PRO A 89 -0.63 -4.12 12.23
CA PRO A 89 -0.53 -4.48 10.82
C PRO A 89 -1.01 -5.93 10.65
N TYR A 90 -2.07 -6.12 9.86
CA TYR A 90 -2.62 -7.46 9.61
C TYR A 90 -2.20 -8.05 8.26
N ALA A 91 -1.78 -7.19 7.32
CA ALA A 91 -1.29 -7.61 6.02
C ALA A 91 -0.11 -6.74 5.57
N SER A 92 0.80 -7.35 4.82
CA SER A 92 1.87 -6.63 4.14
C SER A 92 2.25 -7.27 2.82
N PHE A 93 2.74 -6.47 1.89
CA PHE A 93 3.29 -6.94 0.63
C PHE A 93 4.37 -6.00 0.11
N ASP A 94 5.15 -6.52 -0.83
CA ASP A 94 6.22 -5.79 -1.49
C ASP A 94 5.77 -5.38 -2.88
N CYS A 95 6.19 -4.21 -3.34
CA CYS A 95 6.04 -3.80 -4.72
C CYS A 95 7.30 -3.13 -5.27
N ASP A 96 7.44 -3.14 -6.58
CA ASP A 96 8.59 -2.56 -7.27
C ASP A 96 8.47 -1.04 -7.32
N ASN A 97 7.24 -0.57 -7.50
CA ASN A 97 6.89 0.84 -7.58
C ASN A 97 5.45 1.09 -7.09
N PHE A 98 5.16 2.32 -6.68
CA PHE A 98 3.81 2.74 -6.35
C PHE A 98 3.49 4.14 -6.88
N GLN A 99 2.21 4.41 -7.11
CA GLN A 99 1.67 5.72 -7.42
C GLN A 99 0.47 6.00 -6.52
N ALA A 100 0.35 7.24 -6.06
CA ALA A 100 -0.81 7.72 -5.32
C ALA A 100 -1.40 8.92 -6.07
N ASP A 101 -2.67 8.81 -6.45
CA ASP A 101 -3.44 9.88 -7.09
C ASP A 101 -4.64 10.24 -6.20
N GLY A 102 -4.93 11.52 -6.07
CA GLY A 102 -5.86 12.04 -5.05
C GLY A 102 -5.13 12.55 -3.80
N ALA A 103 -5.44 13.77 -3.38
CA ALA A 103 -4.82 14.43 -2.24
C ALA A 103 -5.56 14.05 -0.95
N VAL A 104 -5.19 12.92 -0.34
CA VAL A 104 -5.52 12.60 1.07
C VAL A 104 -4.67 13.42 2.03
#